data_AF-A0A392TTS2-F1
#
_entry.id   AF-A0A392TTS2-F1
#
_cell.length_a   1.000
_cell.length_b   1.000
_cell.length_c   1.000
_cell.angle_alpha   90.00
_cell.angle_beta   90.00
_cell.angle_gamma   90.00
#
_symmetry.space_group_name_H-M   'P 1'
#
loop_
_entity.id
_entity.type
_entity.pdbx_description
1 polymer ?
#
loop_
_entity_poly.entity_id
_entity_poly.type
_entity_poly.pdbx_seq_one_letter_code
_entity_poly.pdbx_strand_id
1 'polypeptide(L)' 'MMEDDYKPVAQPQHHLNPTMKEVVRKEVVKLLETGMIYPISESDWVSPVQVVPKKGGMTVIPNDKNELIMSRTVTGWRM' A
#
# COMPACT_ATOMS: atom_id res chain seq x y z
N MET A 1 -21.19 -21.12 -3.07
CA MET A 1 -20.32 -21.61 -1.98
C MET A 1 -18.93 -21.86 -2.56
N MET A 2 -17.85 -21.76 -1.78
CA MET A 2 -16.53 -22.20 -2.25
C MET A 2 -16.60 -23.67 -2.65
N GLU A 3 -15.82 -24.06 -3.66
CA GLU A 3 -15.68 -25.46 -4.04
C GLU A 3 -15.00 -26.24 -2.91
N ASP A 4 -15.52 -27.43 -2.59
CA ASP A 4 -15.06 -28.27 -1.47
C ASP A 4 -13.58 -28.70 -1.57
N ASP A 5 -12.98 -28.64 -2.76
CA ASP A 5 -11.59 -29.04 -3.04
C ASP A 5 -10.56 -27.89 -3.01
N TYR A 6 -10.96 -26.68 -2.61
CA TYR A 6 -10.05 -25.54 -2.64
C TYR A 6 -9.02 -25.61 -1.50
N LYS A 7 -7.73 -25.58 -1.86
CA LYS A 7 -6.61 -25.57 -0.90
C LYS A 7 -6.21 -24.14 -0.53
N PRO A 8 -6.04 -23.82 0.76
CA PRO A 8 -5.60 -22.50 1.17
C PRO A 8 -4.22 -22.19 0.59
N VAL A 9 -4.01 -20.93 0.20
CA VAL A 9 -2.74 -20.45 -0.35
C VAL A 9 -2.23 -19.29 0.50
N ALA A 10 -1.02 -19.45 1.02
CA ALA A 10 -0.25 -18.38 1.63
C ALA A 10 0.71 -17.80 0.59
N GLN A 11 0.34 -16.66 0.01
CA GLN A 11 1.21 -15.95 -0.92
C GLN A 11 2.25 -15.11 -0.15
N PRO A 12 3.54 -15.16 -0.55
CA PRO A 12 4.57 -14.35 0.09
C PRO A 12 4.34 -12.86 -0.18
N GLN A 13 4.57 -12.04 0.84
CA GLN A 13 4.46 -10.59 0.74
C GLN A 13 5.53 -10.02 -0.22
N HIS A 14 5.13 -9.08 -1.08
CA HIS A 14 6.06 -8.39 -1.97
C HIS A 14 7.04 -7.49 -1.19
N HIS A 15 8.23 -7.31 -1.75
CA HIS A 15 9.24 -6.42 -1.16
C HIS A 15 8.78 -4.96 -1.23
N LEU A 16 8.69 -4.31 -0.07
CA LEU A 16 8.35 -2.90 0.07
C LEU A 16 9.57 -2.07 0.47
N ASN A 17 9.72 -0.89 -0.16
CA ASN A 17 10.72 0.10 0.23
C ASN A 17 10.47 0.59 1.67
N PRO A 18 11.51 1.02 2.43
CA PRO A 18 11.35 1.45 3.83
C PRO A 18 10.26 2.51 4.03
N THR A 19 10.18 3.52 3.16
CA THR A 19 9.14 4.56 3.18
C THR A 19 7.73 3.95 3.05
N MET A 20 7.57 2.96 2.18
CA MET A 20 6.28 2.29 1.96
C MET A 20 5.90 1.42 3.16
N LYS A 21 6.87 0.75 3.81
CA LYS A 21 6.62 0.00 5.04
C LYS A 21 6.07 0.90 6.16
N GLU A 22 6.58 2.12 6.27
CA GLU A 22 6.09 3.08 7.27
C GLU A 22 4.64 3.51 6.96
N VAL A 23 4.32 3.77 5.70
CA VAL A 23 2.95 4.08 5.24
C VAL A 23 2.00 2.94 5.56
N VAL A 24 2.35 1.70 5.19
CA VAL A 24 1.56 0.50 5.49
C VAL A 24 1.28 0.40 6.97
N ARG A 25 2.33 0.53 7.80
CA ARG A 25 2.18 0.41 9.25
C ARG A 25 1.21 1.44 9.82
N LYS A 26 1.28 2.70 9.36
CA LYS A 26 0.34 3.76 9.79
C LYS A 26 -1.10 3.45 9.39
N GLU A 27 -1.31 2.95 8.18
CA GLU A 27 -2.65 2.58 7.72
C GLU A 27 -3.21 1.35 8.46
N VAL A 28 -2.39 0.30 8.69
CA VAL A 28 -2.82 -0.88 9.47
C VAL A 28 -3.22 -0.49 10.88
N VAL A 29 -2.45 0.36 11.57
CA VAL A 29 -2.80 0.83 12.92
C VAL A 29 -4.13 1.59 12.91
N LYS A 30 -4.34 2.47 11.93
CA LYS A 30 -5.60 3.19 11.79
C LYS A 30 -6.79 2.24 11.58
N LEU A 31 -6.62 1.19 10.76
CA LEU A 31 -7.66 0.20 10.50
C LEU A 31 -7.97 -0.68 11.73
N LEU A 32 -6.96 -0.96 12.55
CA LEU A 32 -7.12 -1.64 13.84
C LEU A 32 -7.89 -0.75 14.84
N GLU A 33 -7.53 0.53 14.92
CA GLU A 33 -8.21 1.50 15.80
C GLU A 33 -9.67 1.73 15.42
N THR A 34 -9.99 1.74 14.11
CA THR A 34 -11.39 1.80 13.65
C THR A 34 -12.14 0.48 13.80
N GLY A 35 -11.48 -0.61 14.17
CA GLY A 35 -12.08 -1.94 14.30
C GLY A 35 -12.47 -2.58 12.95
N MET A 36 -11.91 -2.09 11.84
CA MET A 36 -12.18 -2.66 10.51
C MET A 36 -11.41 -3.98 10.28
N ILE A 37 -10.27 -4.15 10.94
CA ILE A 37 -9.47 -5.38 10.93
C ILE A 37 -9.14 -5.80 12.37
N TYR A 38 -8.74 -7.07 12.55
CA TYR A 38 -8.31 -7.63 13.83
C TYR A 38 -7.08 -8.53 13.61
N PRO A 39 -6.22 -8.71 14.62
CA PRO A 39 -5.07 -9.58 14.51
C PRO A 39 -5.52 -11.05 14.48
N ILE A 40 -4.93 -11.83 13.56
CA ILE A 40 -5.06 -13.28 13.49
C ILE A 40 -3.69 -13.91 13.72
N SER A 41 -3.62 -14.94 14.56
CA SER A 41 -2.34 -15.56 14.92
C SER A 41 -1.80 -16.43 13.78
N GLU A 42 -2.61 -17.37 13.28
CA GLU A 42 -2.22 -18.32 12.24
C GLU A 42 -3.34 -18.38 11.20
N SER A 43 -3.03 -18.04 9.94
CA SER A 43 -3.97 -18.12 8.81
C SER A 43 -3.31 -18.90 7.68
N ASP A 44 -3.95 -19.97 7.24
CA ASP A 44 -3.51 -20.72 6.06
C ASP A 44 -3.65 -19.88 4.77
N TRP A 45 -4.43 -18.80 4.84
CA TRP A 45 -4.70 -17.86 3.75
C TRP A 45 -3.93 -16.56 3.96
N VAL A 46 -3.06 -16.23 3.00
CA VAL A 46 -2.34 -14.96 3.00
C VAL A 46 -2.36 -14.39 1.58
N SER A 47 -2.81 -13.15 1.46
CA SER A 47 -2.75 -12.37 0.22
C SER A 47 -1.79 -11.19 0.43
N PRO A 48 -0.91 -10.88 -0.53
CA PRO A 48 0.04 -9.79 -0.39
C PRO A 48 -0.68 -8.45 -0.46
N VAL A 49 -0.22 -7.50 0.36
CA VAL A 49 -0.70 -6.12 0.32
C VAL A 49 0.03 -5.33 -0.76
N GLN A 50 -0.73 -4.61 -1.60
CA GLN A 50 -0.17 -3.73 -2.62
C GLN A 50 -0.36 -2.26 -2.23
N VAL A 51 0.71 -1.48 -2.31
CA VAL A 51 0.67 -0.05 -1.99
C VAL A 51 0.93 0.75 -3.25
N VAL A 52 0.00 1.63 -3.59
CA VAL A 52 0.03 2.41 -4.83
C VAL A 52 0.03 3.91 -4.52
N PRO A 53 0.93 4.70 -5.12
CA PRO A 53 0.90 6.16 -4.95
C PRO A 53 -0.38 6.73 -5.58
N LYS A 54 -1.08 7.58 -4.84
CA LYS A 54 -2.16 8.39 -5.36
C LYS A 54 -1.57 9.43 -6.31
N LYS A 55 -2.07 9.40 -7.54
CA LYS A 55 -1.75 10.39 -8.56
C LYS A 55 -2.33 11.74 -8.10
N GLY A 56 -1.46 12.72 -7.86
CA GLY A 56 -1.85 14.12 -7.72
C GLY A 56 -2.03 14.81 -9.07
N GLY A 57 -2.39 16.09 -9.02
CA GLY A 57 -2.37 16.98 -10.18
C GLY A 57 -0.94 17.17 -10.71
N MET A 58 -0.83 17.61 -11.96
CA MET A 58 0.45 17.97 -12.56
C MET A 58 0.84 19.36 -12.05
N THR A 59 2.03 19.50 -11.48
CA THR A 59 2.56 20.80 -11.03
C THR A 59 3.81 21.14 -11.81
N VAL A 60 4.03 22.42 -12.06
CA VAL A 60 5.25 22.91 -12.72
C VAL A 60 6.23 23.31 -11.62
N ILE A 61 7.37 22.64 -11.55
CA ILE A 61 8.39 22.85 -10.51
C ILE A 61 9.69 23.27 -11.21
N PRO A 62 10.40 24.32 -10.75
CA PRO A 62 11.71 24.67 -11.29
C PRO A 62 12.76 23.63 -10.87
N ASN A 63 13.57 23.18 -11.83
CA ASN A 63 14.76 22.35 -11.61
C ASN A 63 15.95 23.21 -11.10
N ASP A 64 17.07 22.59 -10.75
CA ASP A 64 18.34 23.21 -10.33
C ASP A 64 18.90 24.20 -11.37
N LYS A 65 18.47 24.10 -12.63
CA LYS A 65 18.81 25.02 -13.73
C LYS A 65 17.76 26.12 -13.96
N ASN A 66 16.80 26.29 -13.06
CA ASN A 66 15.62 27.16 -13.20
C ASN A 66 14.69 26.84 -14.38
N GLU A 67 14.84 25.67 -15.01
CA GLU A 67 13.93 25.20 -16.05
C GLU A 67 12.63 24.68 -15.42
N LEU A 68 11.49 25.09 -15.99
CA LEU A 68 10.17 24.67 -15.53
C LEU A 68 9.86 23.26 -16.05
N ILE A 69 9.92 22.26 -15.16
CA ILE A 69 9.57 20.88 -15.48
C ILE A 69 8.18 20.53 -14.96
N MET A 70 7.40 19.86 -15.80
CA MET A 70 6.12 19.30 -15.39
C MET A 70 6.37 18.05 -14.56
N SER A 71 6.11 18.12 -13.27
CA SER A 71 6.31 17.01 -12.35
C SER A 71 4.97 16.50 -11.81
N ARG A 72 4.91 15.19 -11.56
CA ARG A 72 3.73 14.56 -10.98
C ARG A 72 3.94 14.42 -9.47
N THR A 73 3.23 15.21 -8.70
CA THR A 73 3.29 15.12 -7.23
C THR A 73 2.48 13.92 -6.75
N VAL A 74 3.07 13.12 -5.85
CA VAL A 74 2.34 12.06 -5.13
C VAL A 74 1.65 12.71 -3.93
N THR A 75 0.32 12.72 -3.91
CA THR A 75 -0.47 13.36 -2.84
C THR A 75 -0.74 12.44 -1.65
N GLY A 76 -0.47 11.14 -1.81
CA GLY A 76 -0.63 10.15 -0.76
C GLY A 76 -0.45 8.75 -1.33
N TRP A 77 -0.74 7.74 -0.52
CA TRP A 77 -0.66 6.33 -0.90
C TRP A 77 -2.02 5.66 -0.66
N ARG A 78 -2.26 4.54 -1.34
CA ARG A 78 -3.38 3.62 -1.11
C ARG A 78 -2.81 2.26 -0.80
N MET A 79 -3.28 1.66 0.29
CA MET A 79 -3.29 0.22 0.50
C MET A 79 -4.50 -0.41 -0.19
#